data_AF-A0A7Z9PZB7-F1
#
_entry.id   AF-A0A7Z9PZB7-F1
#
_cell.length_a   1.000
_cell.length_b   1.000
_cell.length_c   1.000
_cell.angle_alpha   90.00
_cell.angle_beta   90.00
_cell.angle_gamma   90.00
#
_symmetry.space_group_name_H-M   'P 1'
#
loop_
_entity.id
_entity.type
_entity.pdbx_description
1 polymer ?
#
loop_
_entity_poly.entity_id
_entity_poly.type
_entity_poly.pdbx_seq_one_letter_code
_entity_poly.pdbx_strand_id
1 'polypeptide(L)'
;MPHHTVFEAKIEHLQILDENGKLDKKLAKDTLSDDQVVHLYEQMRICRELDEIAFKLQRSGRMGTYPQNKGQEANAVGSALAMVKGNDWIVPSYRENAALFMHGLPMHYVIQYWNAVRSSPKN
;
A
#
# COMPACT_ATOMS: atom_id res chain seq x y z
N MET A 1 -4.89 -46.22 -1.65
CA MET A 1 -3.53 -45.86 -2.10
C MET A 1 -2.79 -45.25 -0.92
N PRO A 2 -1.56 -45.67 -0.58
CA PRO A 2 -0.84 -45.06 0.54
C PRO A 2 -0.41 -43.65 0.15
N HIS A 3 -0.85 -42.66 0.93
CA HIS A 3 -0.39 -41.28 0.80
C HIS A 3 1.00 -41.17 1.44
N HIS A 4 1.92 -40.44 0.80
CA HIS A 4 3.21 -40.06 1.38
C HIS A 4 3.37 -38.54 1.27
N THR A 5 3.87 -37.92 2.33
CA THR A 5 4.17 -36.49 2.33
C THR A 5 5.39 -36.23 1.43
N VAL A 6 5.24 -35.39 0.42
CA VAL A 6 6.32 -35.00 -0.51
C VAL A 6 7.08 -33.76 -0.06
N PHE A 7 6.48 -32.94 0.82
CA PHE A 7 7.07 -31.71 1.32
C PHE A 7 6.34 -31.25 2.59
N GLU A 8 7.09 -30.73 3.57
CA GLU A 8 6.58 -30.07 4.76
C GLU A 8 7.33 -28.74 4.93
N ALA A 9 6.59 -27.67 5.26
CA ALA A 9 7.17 -26.35 5.52
C ALA A 9 6.62 -25.74 6.80
N LYS A 10 7.49 -25.02 7.51
CA LYS A 10 7.16 -24.19 8.67
C LYS A 10 7.45 -22.73 8.32
N ILE A 11 6.46 -21.86 8.54
CA ILE A 11 6.59 -20.41 8.33
C ILE A 11 6.47 -19.73 9.69
N GLU A 12 7.46 -18.93 10.04
CA GLU A 12 7.41 -18.11 11.25
C GLU A 12 6.72 -16.78 10.94
N HIS A 13 5.79 -16.38 11.81
CA HIS A 13 5.05 -15.13 11.68
C HIS A 13 5.61 -14.08 12.63
N LEU A 14 6.07 -12.96 12.09
CA LEU A 14 6.55 -11.82 12.87
C LEU A 14 5.42 -10.82 13.08
N GLN A 15 5.08 -10.58 14.35
CA GLN A 15 4.10 -9.58 14.76
C GLN A 15 4.70 -8.70 15.86
N ILE A 16 4.91 -7.42 15.58
CA ILE A 16 5.51 -6.47 16.53
C ILE A 16 4.43 -5.73 17.34
N LEU A 17 3.27 -5.48 16.74
CA LEU A 17 2.10 -4.86 17.35
C LEU A 17 0.91 -5.82 17.21
N ASP A 18 0.28 -6.17 18.32
CA ASP A 18 -0.89 -7.07 18.31
C ASP A 18 -2.22 -6.33 18.01
N GLU A 19 -3.28 -7.09 17.80
CA GLU A 19 -4.63 -6.58 17.48
C GLU A 19 -5.27 -5.75 18.61
N ASN A 20 -4.73 -5.84 19.83
CA ASN A 20 -5.15 -5.06 20.99
C ASN A 20 -4.28 -3.80 21.18
N GLY A 21 -3.35 -3.54 20.26
CA GLY A 21 -2.42 -2.41 20.33
C GLY A 21 -1.28 -2.61 21.32
N LYS A 22 -0.99 -3.85 21.74
CA LYS A 22 0.15 -4.15 22.60
C LYS A 22 1.40 -4.32 21.75
N LEU A 23 2.38 -3.44 22.01
CA LEU A 23 3.67 -3.44 21.33
C LEU A 23 4.67 -4.37 22.03
N ASP A 24 5.33 -5.24 21.27
CA ASP A 24 6.55 -5.91 21.71
C ASP A 24 7.73 -4.93 21.67
N LYS A 25 8.07 -4.35 22.83
CA LYS A 25 9.15 -3.38 22.97
C LYS A 25 10.53 -3.93 22.64
N LYS A 26 10.74 -5.26 22.71
CA LYS A 26 12.04 -5.86 22.38
C LYS A 26 12.21 -5.93 20.88
N LEU A 27 11.17 -6.36 20.16
CA LEU A 27 11.17 -6.43 18.70
C LEU A 27 11.07 -5.05 18.04
N ALA A 28 10.38 -4.11 18.67
CA ALA A 28 10.24 -2.74 18.18
C ALA A 28 11.52 -1.90 18.36
N LYS A 29 12.45 -2.34 19.23
CA LYS A 29 13.67 -1.60 19.52
C LYS A 29 14.47 -1.38 18.23
N ASP A 30 14.90 -0.14 17.99
CA ASP A 30 15.71 0.25 16.84
C ASP A 30 15.03 0.06 15.46
N THR A 31 13.70 -0.09 15.41
CA THR A 31 12.95 -0.24 14.15
C THR A 31 12.48 1.09 13.55
N LEU A 32 11.62 1.82 14.25
CA LEU A 32 11.04 3.09 13.83
C LEU A 32 11.16 4.12 14.94
N SER A 33 11.43 5.37 14.57
CA SER A 33 11.26 6.53 15.46
C SER A 33 9.79 6.93 15.56
N ASP A 34 9.41 7.64 16.63
CA ASP A 34 8.03 8.12 16.83
C ASP A 34 7.57 9.00 15.65
N ASP A 35 8.44 9.85 15.12
CA ASP A 35 8.15 10.69 13.94
C ASP A 35 7.87 9.85 12.69
N GLN A 36 8.62 8.76 12.48
CA GLN A 36 8.35 7.82 11.39
C GLN A 36 7.03 7.10 11.58
N VAL A 37 6.66 6.71 12.81
CA VAL A 37 5.37 6.08 13.10
C VAL A 37 4.23 7.02 12.74
N VAL A 38 4.30 8.29 13.16
CA VAL A 38 3.30 9.32 12.82
C VAL A 38 3.23 9.53 11.31
N HIS A 39 4.39 9.70 10.65
CA HIS A 39 4.45 9.90 9.21
C HIS A 39 3.82 8.73 8.44
N LEU A 40 4.15 7.48 8.78
CA LEU A 40 3.57 6.29 8.15
C LEU A 40 2.05 6.23 8.35
N TYR A 41 1.57 6.57 9.55
CA TYR A 41 0.13 6.63 9.82
C TYR A 41 -0.57 7.68 8.96
N GLU A 42 0.01 8.87 8.80
CA GLU A 42 -0.49 9.91 7.90
C GLU A 42 -0.55 9.41 6.44
N GLN A 43 0.50 8.75 5.95
CA GLN A 43 0.53 8.21 4.59
C GLN A 43 -0.55 7.13 4.38
N MET A 44 -0.77 6.25 5.37
CA MET A 44 -1.87 5.28 5.31
C MET A 44 -3.23 5.97 5.23
N ARG A 45 -3.45 7.04 6.01
CA ARG A 45 -4.69 7.82 5.97
C ARG A 45 -4.88 8.50 4.63
N ILE A 46 -3.85 9.16 4.09
CA ILE A 46 -3.91 9.83 2.77
C ILE A 46 -4.29 8.82 1.68
N CYS A 47 -3.64 7.65 1.66
CA CYS A 47 -3.95 6.61 0.67
C CYS A 47 -5.39 6.10 0.82
N ARG A 48 -5.86 5.88 2.06
CA ARG A 48 -7.24 5.45 2.33
C ARG A 48 -8.27 6.46 1.84
N GLU A 49 -8.07 7.74 2.11
CA GLU A 49 -9.01 8.79 1.70
C GLU A 49 -9.10 8.91 0.17
N LEU A 50 -7.96 8.85 -0.53
CA LEU A 50 -7.95 8.83 -2.00
C LEU A 50 -8.74 7.64 -2.55
N ASP A 51 -8.51 6.45 -2.00
CA ASP A 51 -9.20 5.22 -2.36
C ASP A 51 -10.72 5.31 -2.15
N GLU A 52 -11.17 5.90 -1.04
CA GLU A 52 -12.59 6.07 -0.76
C GLU A 52 -13.25 7.06 -1.73
N ILE A 53 -12.55 8.13 -2.12
CA ILE A 53 -13.02 9.08 -3.13
C ILE A 53 -13.12 8.38 -4.49
N ALA A 54 -12.06 7.70 -4.93
CA ALA A 54 -12.02 7.00 -6.21
C ALA A 54 -13.10 5.90 -6.28
N PHE A 55 -13.30 5.16 -5.18
CA PHE A 55 -14.36 4.17 -5.08
C PHE A 55 -15.76 4.80 -5.20
N LYS A 56 -16.03 5.94 -4.55
CA LYS A 56 -17.29 6.68 -4.70
C LYS A 56 -17.50 7.16 -6.15
N LEU A 57 -16.45 7.61 -6.83
CA LEU A 57 -16.51 7.99 -8.25
C LEU A 57 -16.82 6.78 -9.14
N GLN A 58 -16.19 5.64 -8.90
CA GLN A 58 -16.45 4.40 -9.61
C GLN A 58 -17.91 3.94 -9.42
N ARG A 59 -18.40 3.94 -8.17
CA ARG A 59 -19.77 3.53 -7.84
C ARG A 59 -20.84 4.45 -8.40
N SER A 60 -20.51 5.71 -8.66
CA SER A 60 -21.42 6.68 -9.28
C SER A 60 -21.27 6.77 -10.81
N GLY A 61 -20.41 5.93 -11.42
CA GLY A 61 -20.17 5.93 -12.87
C GLY A 61 -19.37 7.13 -13.39
N ARG A 62 -18.72 7.89 -12.49
CA ARG A 62 -17.90 9.07 -12.82
C ARG A 62 -16.41 8.73 -13.02
N MET A 63 -16.06 7.45 -12.85
CA MET A 63 -14.75 6.87 -13.07
C MET A 63 -14.92 5.46 -13.65
N GLY A 64 -13.94 5.01 -14.43
CA GLY A 64 -13.83 3.63 -14.88
C GLY A 64 -13.57 2.66 -13.73
N THR A 65 -12.87 1.56 -14.01
CA THR A 65 -12.48 0.60 -12.98
C THR A 65 -11.48 1.22 -12.00
N TYR A 66 -11.67 1.00 -10.70
CA TYR A 66 -10.70 1.38 -9.67
C TYR A 66 -10.47 0.24 -8.67
N PRO A 67 -9.25 -0.29 -8.55
CA PRO A 67 -8.94 -1.30 -7.53
C PRO A 67 -8.63 -0.62 -6.20
N GLN A 68 -9.46 -0.89 -5.19
CA GLN A 68 -9.25 -0.37 -3.83
C GLN A 68 -8.12 -1.14 -3.11
N ASN A 69 -7.36 -0.43 -2.27
CA ASN A 69 -6.23 -0.93 -1.46
C ASN A 69 -6.57 -1.00 0.04
N LYS A 70 -7.85 -0.90 0.36
CA LYS A 70 -8.36 -0.89 1.73
C LYS A 70 -7.87 -2.13 2.49
N GLY A 71 -7.12 -1.89 3.56
CA GLY A 71 -6.57 -2.93 4.44
C GLY A 71 -5.16 -3.41 4.05
N GLN A 72 -4.56 -2.83 3.01
CA GLN A 72 -3.19 -3.16 2.58
C GLN A 72 -2.23 -1.99 2.75
N GLU A 73 -2.64 -0.85 3.30
CA GLU A 73 -1.84 0.39 3.29
C GLU A 73 -0.48 0.24 3.98
N ALA A 74 -0.44 -0.52 5.08
CA ALA A 74 0.75 -0.72 5.88
C ALA A 74 1.91 -1.37 5.09
N ASN A 75 1.61 -2.26 4.13
CA ASN A 75 2.64 -2.95 3.36
C ASN A 75 3.41 -1.96 2.45
N ALA A 76 2.70 -1.01 1.86
CA ALA A 76 3.23 -0.09 0.87
C ALA A 76 4.02 1.01 1.57
N VAL A 77 3.50 1.58 2.66
CA VAL A 77 4.21 2.64 3.39
C VAL A 77 5.47 2.11 4.07
N GLY A 78 5.43 0.90 4.63
CA GLY A 78 6.59 0.27 5.26
C GLY A 78 7.71 -0.01 4.26
N SER A 79 7.36 -0.59 3.11
CA SER A 79 8.32 -0.83 2.02
C SER A 79 8.88 0.48 1.49
N ALA A 80 8.04 1.49 1.27
CA ALA A 80 8.46 2.78 0.74
C ALA A 80 9.40 3.55 1.66
N LEU A 81 9.19 3.46 2.99
CA LEU A 81 10.10 4.06 3.97
C LEU A 81 11.46 3.36 3.99
N ALA A 82 11.50 2.04 3.80
CA ALA A 82 12.73 1.27 3.76
C ALA A 82 13.59 1.53 2.51
N MET A 83 12.99 2.04 1.43
CA MET A 83 13.65 2.30 0.16
C MET A 83 14.42 3.63 0.14
N VAL A 84 15.60 3.62 -0.48
CA VAL A 84 16.39 4.82 -0.76
C VAL A 84 15.85 5.52 -2.01
N LYS A 85 15.16 6.63 -1.80
CA LYS A 85 14.59 7.45 -2.88
C LYS A 85 15.67 7.91 -3.87
N GLY A 86 15.43 7.70 -5.15
CA GLY A 86 16.36 8.03 -6.24
C GLY A 86 17.43 6.97 -6.52
N ASN A 87 17.50 5.91 -5.72
CA ASN A 87 18.39 4.76 -5.94
C ASN A 87 17.58 3.47 -6.18
N ASP A 88 16.65 3.19 -5.27
CA ASP A 88 15.87 1.96 -5.33
C ASP A 88 14.69 2.11 -6.30
N TRP A 89 14.39 1.02 -7.01
CA TRP A 89 13.32 0.98 -8.00
C TRP A 89 12.03 0.46 -7.38
N ILE A 90 10.93 1.18 -7.60
CA ILE A 90 9.58 0.67 -7.32
C ILE A 90 9.06 0.02 -8.61
N VAL A 91 8.80 -1.28 -8.56
CA VAL A 91 8.08 -2.02 -9.60
C VAL A 91 6.72 -2.40 -9.02
N PRO A 92 5.73 -1.49 -9.06
CA PRO A 92 4.47 -1.69 -8.36
C PRO A 92 3.54 -2.63 -9.13
N SER A 93 2.58 -3.21 -8.43
CA SER A 93 1.34 -3.69 -9.03
C SER A 93 0.31 -2.55 -9.01
N TYR A 94 -0.97 -2.87 -9.06
CA TYR A 94 -2.05 -1.90 -9.09
C TYR A 94 -2.47 -1.36 -7.70
N ARG A 95 -1.85 -1.81 -6.60
CA ARG A 95 -2.27 -1.47 -5.22
C ARG A 95 -1.27 -0.69 -4.37
N GLU A 96 -0.08 -0.41 -4.89
CA GLU A 96 1.01 0.18 -4.13
C GLU A 96 1.02 1.72 -4.22
N ASN A 97 -0.17 2.34 -4.25
CA ASN A 97 -0.36 3.79 -4.40
C ASN A 97 0.43 4.58 -3.35
N ALA A 98 0.36 4.18 -2.07
CA ALA A 98 1.06 4.88 -0.99
C ALA A 98 2.59 4.93 -1.20
N ALA A 99 3.18 3.83 -1.71
CA ALA A 99 4.60 3.79 -2.00
C ALA A 99 4.98 4.74 -3.13
N LEU A 100 4.17 4.80 -4.18
CA LEU A 100 4.37 5.72 -5.29
C LEU A 100 4.28 7.19 -4.83
N PHE A 101 3.34 7.52 -3.95
CA PHE A 101 3.18 8.88 -3.43
C PHE A 101 4.37 9.32 -2.57
N MET A 102 4.85 8.45 -1.67
CA MET A 102 6.03 8.72 -0.84
C MET A 102 7.30 8.93 -1.70
N HIS A 103 7.39 8.23 -2.83
CA HIS A 103 8.49 8.39 -3.80
C HIS A 103 8.24 9.48 -4.85
N GLY A 104 7.19 10.27 -4.68
CA GLY A 104 7.00 11.55 -5.38
C GLY A 104 6.06 11.51 -6.59
N LEU A 105 5.32 10.42 -6.83
CA LEU A 105 4.27 10.40 -7.84
C LEU A 105 3.11 11.31 -7.38
N PRO A 106 2.74 12.34 -8.15
CA PRO A 106 1.55 13.13 -7.84
C PRO A 106 0.27 12.27 -7.84
N MET A 107 -0.53 12.36 -6.77
CA MET A 107 -1.73 11.52 -6.59
C MET A 107 -2.75 11.60 -7.75
N HIS A 108 -2.85 12.75 -8.42
CA HIS A 108 -3.78 12.93 -9.53
C HIS A 108 -3.47 11.99 -10.72
N TYR A 109 -2.23 11.52 -10.88
CA TYR A 109 -1.89 10.56 -11.94
C TYR A 109 -2.58 9.20 -11.73
N VAL A 110 -2.72 8.75 -10.48
CA VAL A 110 -3.47 7.51 -10.18
C VAL A 110 -4.93 7.67 -10.58
N ILE A 111 -5.54 8.81 -10.25
CA ILE A 111 -6.91 9.12 -10.66
C ILE A 111 -7.01 9.15 -12.18
N GLN A 112 -6.10 9.84 -12.89
CA GLN A 112 -6.10 9.89 -14.35
C GLN A 112 -5.96 8.51 -15.00
N TYR A 113 -5.04 7.68 -14.50
CA TYR A 113 -4.81 6.33 -14.99
C TYR A 113 -6.08 5.48 -14.94
N TRP A 114 -6.81 5.50 -13.82
CA TRP A 114 -8.04 4.72 -13.64
C TRP A 114 -9.31 5.37 -14.19
N ASN A 115 -9.32 6.69 -14.39
CA ASN A 115 -10.49 7.41 -14.88
C ASN A 115 -10.81 7.15 -16.36
N ALA A 116 -9.96 6.40 -17.09
CA ALA A 116 -10.18 6.02 -18.48
C ALA A 116 -10.59 7.20 -19.39
N VAL A 117 -10.21 8.43 -19.03
CA VAL A 117 -10.50 9.59 -19.85
C VAL A 117 -9.76 9.36 -21.15
N ARG A 118 -10.52 9.22 -22.24
CA ARG A 118 -10.01 9.23 -23.62
C ARG A 118 -9.06 10.42 -23.75
N SER A 119 -7.77 10.15 -23.61
CA SER A 119 -6.70 11.03 -24.07
C SER A 119 -6.45 10.85 -25.57
N SER A 120 -7.30 10.07 -26.27
CA SER A 120 -7.36 10.15 -27.73
C SER A 120 -7.92 11.51 -28.14
N PRO A 121 -7.15 12.33 -28.88
CA PRO A 121 -7.72 13.48 -29.57
C PRO A 121 -8.89 12.96 -30.40
N LYS A 122 -10.05 13.59 -30.27
CA LYS A 122 -11.09 13.44 -31.28
C LYS A 122 -10.55 14.13 -32.53
N ASN A 123 -10.02 13.35 -33.46
CA ASN A 123 -9.87 13.78 -34.86
C ASN A 123 -11.24 14.14 -35.42
#